data_AF-A0AA51L257-F1
#
_entry.id   AF-A0AA51L257-F1
#
_cell.length_a   1.000
_cell.length_b   1.000
_cell.length_c   1.000
_cell.angle_alpha   90.00
_cell.angle_beta   90.00
_cell.angle_gamma   90.00
#
_symmetry.space_group_name_H-M   'P 1'
#
loop_
_entity.id
_entity.type
_entity.pdbx_description
1 polymer ?
#
loop_
_entity_poly.entity_id
_entity_poly.type
_entity_poly.pdbx_seq_one_letter_code
_entity_poly.pdbx_strand_id
1 'polypeptide(L)'
;MLMKMLATYISEVLDNYYYPKILKDFSPAVDPWKFEVIETRRVNGFRGFILEITFDIELTDGGHHVPVGKDRMTYRISYGPEVKLINHTHLATYKYPQE
;
A
#
# COMPACT_ATOMS: atom_id res chain seq x y z
N MET A 1 -11.69 9.92 -2.46
CA MET A 1 -10.62 10.53 -3.29
C MET A 1 -9.23 10.13 -2.80
N LEU A 2 -8.88 10.31 -1.52
CA LEU A 2 -7.53 9.99 -0.99
C LEU A 2 -7.08 8.54 -1.23
N MET A 3 -7.90 7.54 -0.89
CA MET A 3 -7.52 6.12 -1.07
C MET A 3 -7.29 5.75 -2.54
N LYS A 4 -8.08 6.31 -3.46
CA LYS A 4 -7.90 6.10 -4.91
C LYS A 4 -6.57 6.68 -5.41
N MET A 5 -6.22 7.87 -4.93
CA MET A 5 -4.93 8.50 -5.25
C MET A 5 -3.78 7.65 -4.72
N LEU A 6 -3.84 7.21 -3.45
CA LEU A 6 -2.79 6.38 -2.85
C LEU A 6 -2.65 5.01 -3.50
N ALA A 7 -3.75 4.41 -3.97
CA ALA A 7 -3.71 3.13 -4.65
C ALA A 7 -2.75 3.14 -5.85
N THR A 8 -2.70 4.21 -6.65
CA THR A 8 -1.76 4.34 -7.77
C THR A 8 -0.30 4.32 -7.31
N TYR A 9 0.04 5.04 -6.24
CA TYR A 9 1.39 5.04 -5.68
C TYR A 9 1.77 3.70 -5.05
N ILE A 10 0.80 2.99 -4.47
CA ILE A 10 1.03 1.67 -3.88
C ILE A 10 1.25 0.63 -4.97
N SER A 11 0.45 0.63 -6.03
CA SER A 11 0.63 -0.28 -7.18
C SER A 11 2.04 -0.19 -7.77
N GLU A 12 2.59 1.01 -7.94
CA GLU A 12 3.96 1.18 -8.44
C GLU A 12 5.02 0.57 -7.49
N VAL A 13 4.83 0.68 -6.18
CA VAL A 13 5.73 0.07 -5.19
C VAL A 13 5.66 -1.46 -5.26
N LEU A 14 4.45 -2.01 -5.41
CA LEU A 14 4.22 -3.44 -5.48
C LEU A 14 4.77 -4.06 -6.77
N ASP A 15 4.55 -3.42 -7.90
CA ASP A 15 5.09 -3.87 -9.19
C ASP A 15 6.63 -3.93 -9.18
N ASN A 16 7.30 -3.08 -8.37
CA ASN A 16 8.76 -3.08 -8.23
C ASN A 16 9.29 -4.05 -7.15
N TYR A 17 8.51 -4.29 -6.08
CA TYR A 17 8.93 -5.09 -4.94
C TYR A 17 8.50 -6.55 -5.05
N TYR A 18 7.23 -6.80 -5.39
CA TYR A 18 6.65 -8.13 -5.48
C TYR A 18 6.84 -8.78 -6.83
N TYR A 19 6.64 -8.03 -7.92
CA TYR A 19 6.86 -8.56 -9.25
C TYR A 19 8.27 -8.17 -9.72
N PRO A 20 9.04 -9.07 -10.35
CA PRO A 20 8.87 -10.52 -10.43
C PRO A 20 9.54 -11.27 -9.26
N LYS A 21 9.88 -10.61 -8.15
CA LYS A 21 10.75 -11.18 -7.10
C LYS A 21 10.06 -12.18 -6.17
N ILE A 22 8.80 -11.93 -5.82
CA ILE A 22 7.98 -12.69 -4.86
C ILE A 22 6.88 -13.45 -5.60
N LEU A 23 6.12 -12.75 -6.45
CA LEU A 23 5.07 -13.32 -7.28
C LEU A 23 5.53 -13.23 -8.74
N LYS A 24 5.67 -14.38 -9.41
CA LYS A 24 6.19 -14.46 -10.79
C LYS A 24 5.08 -14.61 -11.82
N ASP A 25 3.94 -15.13 -11.41
CA ASP A 25 2.88 -15.55 -12.33
C ASP A 25 1.87 -14.43 -12.60
N PHE A 26 1.79 -13.42 -11.72
CA PHE A 26 0.88 -12.29 -11.85
C PHE A 26 1.41 -11.06 -11.10
N SER A 27 0.94 -9.87 -11.48
CA SER A 27 1.21 -8.64 -10.72
C SER A 27 0.19 -8.48 -9.61
N PRO A 28 0.63 -8.32 -8.34
CA PRO A 28 -0.32 -8.09 -7.26
C PRO A 28 -1.00 -6.74 -7.41
N ALA A 29 -2.27 -6.69 -7.03
CA ALA A 29 -3.05 -5.47 -6.98
C ALA A 29 -3.46 -5.14 -5.55
N VAL A 30 -4.12 -3.99 -5.40
CA VAL A 30 -4.65 -3.52 -4.14
C VAL A 30 -6.09 -3.12 -4.30
N ASP A 31 -6.89 -3.49 -3.31
CA ASP A 31 -8.28 -3.10 -3.20
C ASP A 31 -8.38 -1.88 -2.27
N PRO A 32 -8.70 -0.67 -2.76
CA PRO A 32 -8.66 0.54 -1.94
C PRO A 32 -9.58 0.51 -0.72
N TRP A 33 -10.60 -0.37 -0.71
CA TRP A 33 -11.53 -0.55 0.41
C TRP A 33 -11.01 -1.52 1.49
N LYS A 34 -9.91 -2.24 1.25
CA LYS A 34 -9.27 -3.13 2.22
C LYS A 34 -8.13 -2.44 3.00
N PHE A 35 -7.95 -1.14 2.84
CA PHE A 35 -6.86 -0.42 3.51
C PHE A 35 -7.24 -0.17 4.96
N GLU A 36 -6.37 -0.57 5.88
CA GLU A 36 -6.53 -0.32 7.30
C GLU A 36 -5.56 0.79 7.73
N VAL A 37 -6.09 1.88 8.27
CA VAL A 37 -5.25 2.96 8.81
C VAL A 37 -4.79 2.57 10.20
N ILE A 38 -3.48 2.35 10.36
CA ILE A 38 -2.87 1.96 11.63
C ILE A 38 -2.51 3.19 12.46
N GLU A 39 -1.97 4.22 11.81
CA GLU A 39 -1.51 5.42 12.49
C GLU A 39 -1.62 6.63 11.58
N THR A 40 -1.90 7.80 12.16
CA THR A 40 -1.78 9.09 11.47
C THR A 40 -1.05 10.08 12.36
N ARG A 41 0.02 10.68 11.85
CA ARG A 41 0.81 11.68 12.57
C ARG A 41 0.99 12.96 11.76
N ARG A 42 1.03 14.10 12.46
CA ARG A 42 1.39 15.40 11.87
C ARG A 42 2.89 15.61 12.01
N VAL A 43 3.56 15.93 10.92
CA VAL A 43 5.04 16.07 10.92
C VAL A 43 5.48 17.49 11.27
N ASN A 44 4.64 18.50 11.02
CA ASN A 44 4.98 19.93 11.19
C ASN A 44 4.06 20.67 12.20
N GLY A 45 3.63 19.99 13.27
CA GLY A 45 2.90 20.60 14.39
C GLY A 45 1.39 20.80 14.17
N PHE A 46 0.73 21.51 15.09
CA PHE A 46 -0.73 21.55 15.26
C PHE A 46 -1.52 22.06 14.03
N ARG A 47 -0.93 22.92 13.20
CA ARG A 47 -1.57 23.45 11.97
C ARG A 47 -0.87 23.02 10.68
N GLY A 48 -0.02 22.00 10.80
CA GLY A 48 0.68 21.43 9.68
C GLY A 48 -0.20 20.54 8.81
N PHE A 49 -0.10 20.72 7.49
CA PHE A 49 -0.77 19.87 6.49
C PHE A 49 0.13 18.79 5.90
N ILE A 50 1.26 18.50 6.55
CA ILE A 50 2.11 17.37 6.19
C ILE A 50 1.75 16.24 7.15
N LEU A 51 1.09 15.23 6.61
CA LEU A 51 0.64 14.06 7.33
C LEU A 51 1.53 12.88 6.96
N GLU A 52 1.82 12.05 7.94
CA GLU A 52 2.27 10.69 7.68
C GLU A 52 1.19 9.73 8.12
N ILE A 53 0.79 8.86 7.19
CA ILE A 53 -0.25 7.86 7.41
C ILE A 53 0.37 6.50 7.17
N THR A 54 0.22 5.63 8.15
CA THR A 54 0.65 4.23 8.07
C THR A 54 -0.58 3.37 7.79
N PHE A 55 -0.46 2.55 6.74
CA PHE A 55 -1.50 1.63 6.31
C PHE A 55 -1.02 0.19 6.44
N ASP A 56 -1.93 -0.68 6.84
CA ASP A 56 -1.86 -2.11 6.53
C ASP A 56 -2.70 -2.35 5.27
N ILE A 57 -2.07 -3.00 4.29
CA ILE A 57 -2.63 -3.20 2.97
C ILE A 57 -2.61 -4.70 2.69
N GLU A 58 -3.80 -5.26 2.46
CA GLU A 58 -3.93 -6.61 1.94
C GLU A 58 -3.84 -6.58 0.41
N LEU A 59 -2.89 -7.35 -0.12
CA LEU A 59 -2.63 -7.48 -1.54
C LEU A 59 -3.51 -8.56 -2.13
N THR A 60 -3.93 -8.36 -3.38
CA THR A 60 -4.71 -9.34 -4.12
C THR A 60 -4.03 -9.78 -5.41
N ASP A 61 -4.55 -10.83 -6.02
CA ASP A 61 -4.14 -11.35 -7.33
C ASP A 61 -4.44 -10.42 -8.52
N GLY A 62 -5.17 -9.32 -8.29
CA GLY A 62 -5.57 -8.37 -9.33
C GLY A 62 -6.70 -8.82 -10.24
N GLY A 63 -7.17 -10.06 -10.10
CA GLY A 63 -8.31 -10.62 -10.84
C GLY A 63 -9.49 -10.92 -9.93
N HIS A 64 -9.37 -11.99 -9.15
CA HIS A 64 -10.45 -12.53 -8.32
C HIS A 64 -10.50 -11.94 -6.91
N HIS A 65 -9.67 -10.93 -6.62
CA HIS A 65 -9.52 -10.31 -5.31
C HIS A 65 -9.07 -11.31 -4.22
N VAL A 66 -8.33 -12.35 -4.63
CA VAL A 66 -7.81 -13.39 -3.73
C VAL A 66 -6.64 -12.80 -2.94
N PRO A 67 -6.63 -12.86 -1.60
CA PRO A 67 -5.53 -12.35 -0.80
C PRO A 67 -4.23 -13.12 -1.07
N VAL A 68 -3.15 -12.40 -1.38
CA VAL A 68 -1.83 -12.98 -1.70
C VAL A 68 -0.73 -12.54 -0.76
N GLY A 69 -0.97 -11.49 0.02
CA GLY A 69 -0.02 -11.02 1.01
C GLY A 69 -0.53 -9.81 1.77
N LYS A 70 0.26 -9.36 2.75
CA LYS A 70 -0.01 -8.19 3.56
C LYS A 70 1.26 -7.39 3.75
N ASP A 71 1.14 -6.09 3.60
CA ASP A 71 2.22 -5.13 3.74
C ASP A 71 1.83 -3.99 4.68
N ARG A 72 2.84 -3.39 5.32
CA ARG A 72 2.73 -2.13 6.04
C ARG A 72 3.50 -1.05 5.32
N MET A 73 2.82 0.04 4.98
CA MET A 73 3.43 1.16 4.28
C MET A 73 3.11 2.48 4.97
N THR A 74 4.12 3.34 5.10
CA THR A 74 3.95 4.69 5.62
C THR A 74 4.15 5.69 4.49
N TYR A 75 3.14 6.50 4.22
CA TYR A 75 3.19 7.57 3.23
C TYR A 75 3.18 8.94 3.90
N ARG A 76 4.06 9.82 3.47
CA ARG A 76 4.00 11.26 3.75
C ARG A 76 3.22 11.95 2.65
N ILE A 77 2.18 12.67 3.03
CA ILE A 77 1.25 13.35 2.14
C ILE A 77 1.20 14.81 2.58
N SER A 78 1.40 15.73 1.64
CA SER A 78 1.25 17.17 1.89
C SER A 78 -0.07 17.70 1.32
N TYR A 79 -0.38 18.97 1.60
CA TYR A 79 -1.50 19.68 0.94
C TYR A 79 -1.26 19.87 -0.57
N GLY A 80 -0.01 19.81 -1.03
CA GLY A 80 0.33 19.78 -2.44
C GLY A 80 0.22 18.36 -3.03
N PRO A 81 0.55 18.17 -4.33
CA PRO A 81 0.50 16.86 -4.99
C PRO A 81 1.62 15.90 -4.56
N GLU A 82 2.32 16.18 -3.45
CA GLU A 82 3.47 15.41 -3.02
C GLU A 82 3.04 14.24 -2.14
N VAL A 83 3.24 13.04 -2.66
CA VAL A 83 3.11 11.77 -1.96
C VAL A 83 4.47 11.10 -1.97
N LYS A 84 4.97 10.72 -0.79
CA LYS A 84 6.27 10.07 -0.64
C LYS A 84 6.13 8.81 0.21
N LEU A 85 6.62 7.68 -0.29
CA LEU A 85 6.81 6.49 0.53
C LEU A 85 7.96 6.73 1.52
N ILE A 86 7.68 6.61 2.80
CA ILE A 86 8.65 6.78 3.89
C ILE A 86 9.18 5.44 4.37
N ASN A 87 8.31 4.44 4.46
CA ASN A 87 8.67 3.10 4.88
C ASN A 87 7.79 2.07 4.19
N HIS A 88 8.38 0.92 3.88
CA HIS A 88 7.70 -0.26 3.36
C HIS A 88 8.22 -1.49 4.09
N THR A 89 7.31 -2.23 4.70
CA THR A 89 7.62 -3.44 5.45
C THR A 89 6.68 -4.54 4.99
N HIS A 90 7.25 -5.60 4.43
CA HIS A 90 6.51 -6.81 4.11
C HIS A 90 6.12 -7.54 5.39
N LEU A 91 4.83 -7.85 5.57
CA LEU A 91 4.36 -8.55 6.77
C LEU A 91 4.15 -10.05 6.52
N ALA A 92 3.51 -10.42 5.41
CA ALA A 92 3.21 -11.81 5.11
C ALA A 92 2.96 -12.04 3.61
N THR A 93 3.29 -13.24 3.15
CA THR A 93 2.85 -13.79 1.86
C THR A 93 1.90 -14.95 2.14
N TYR A 94 0.74 -14.95 1.49
CA TYR A 94 -0.25 -16.01 1.64
C TYR A 94 -0.08 -17.08 0.56
N LYS A 95 -0.44 -18.32 0.86
CA LYS A 95 -0.44 -19.38 -0.13
C LYS A 95 -1.57 -19.15 -1.11
N TYR A 96 -1.22 -19.02 -2.39
CA TYR A 96 -2.22 -18.99 -3.45
C TYR A 96 -2.95 -20.34 -3.50
N PRO A 97 -4.29 -20.37 -3.64
CA PRO A 97 -5.00 -21.62 -3.80
C PRO A 97 -4.48 -22.36 -5.04
N GLN A 98 -4.07 -23.61 -4.86
CA GLN A 98 -3.76 -24.50 -5.99
C GLN A 98 -5.07 -25.15 -6.45
N GLU A 99 -5.25 -25.24 -7.77
CA GLU A 99 -6.35 -26.00 -8.39
C GLU A 99 -6.32 -27.49 -8.01
#